data_AF-E3RSY6-F1
#
_entry.id   AF-E3RSY6-F1
#
_cell.length_a   1.000
_cell.length_b   1.000
_cell.length_c   1.000
_cell.angle_alpha   90.00
_cell.angle_beta   90.00
_cell.angle_gamma   90.00
#
_symmetry.space_group_name_H-M   'P 1'
#
loop_
_entity.id
_entity.type
_entity.pdbx_description
1 polymer ?
#
loop_
_entity_poly.entity_id
_entity_poly.type
_entity_poly.pdbx_seq_one_letter_code
_entity_poly.pdbx_strand_id
1 'polypeptide(L)'
;MLAAREHLAGQLINGYGPTENSATSTLYVTCDNDNSTNGVPIGRALSNSGAYVMDSGLRLVPLGVVGELVVTGDGLARGYTDPARNVDRFVSVEIGGKTVRAYRTGDY
;
A
#
# COMPACT_ATOMS: atom_id res chain seq x y z
N MET A 1 -15.56 14.44 -1.36
CA MET A 1 -14.20 14.99 -1.47
C MET A 1 -14.20 16.49 -1.77
N LEU A 2 -15.14 17.01 -2.59
CA LEU A 2 -15.26 18.43 -2.93
C LEU A 2 -15.45 19.35 -1.69
N ALA A 3 -16.30 18.97 -0.73
CA ALA A 3 -16.62 19.80 0.44
C ALA A 3 -15.45 20.06 1.42
N ALA A 4 -14.45 19.17 1.49
CA ALA A 4 -13.30 19.36 2.39
C ALA A 4 -12.31 20.41 1.83
N ARG A 5 -12.20 20.51 0.50
CA ARG A 5 -11.28 21.43 -0.19
C ARG A 5 -11.72 22.88 -0.12
N GLU A 6 -13.02 23.14 -0.06
CA GLU A 6 -13.56 24.50 0.09
C GLU A 6 -13.19 25.16 1.42
N HIS A 7 -12.73 24.39 2.41
CA HIS A 7 -12.44 24.88 3.76
C HIS A 7 -10.97 24.67 4.17
N LEU A 8 -10.15 24.11 3.29
CA LEU A 8 -8.73 23.82 3.55
C LEU A 8 -7.86 24.60 2.57
N ALA A 9 -7.00 25.47 3.09
CA ALA A 9 -5.92 26.05 2.31
C ALA A 9 -4.77 25.03 2.22
N GLY A 10 -4.40 24.63 1.01
CA GLY A 10 -3.25 23.75 0.76
C GLY A 10 -3.59 22.48 -0.03
N GLN A 11 -2.62 21.57 -0.08
CA GLN A 11 -2.72 20.34 -0.85
C GLN A 11 -3.32 19.22 0.01
N LEU A 12 -4.39 18.59 -0.48
CA LEU A 12 -4.99 17.43 0.17
C LEU A 12 -4.28 16.15 -0.29
N ILE A 13 -3.84 15.35 0.67
CA ILE A 13 -3.11 14.11 0.44
C ILE A 13 -3.89 12.95 1.06
N ASN A 14 -4.15 11.92 0.27
CA ASN A 14 -4.69 10.66 0.77
C ASN A 14 -3.51 9.72 1.09
N GLY A 15 -3.38 9.34 2.35
CA GLY A 15 -2.37 8.39 2.80
C GLY A 15 -3.01 7.07 3.20
N TYR A 16 -2.37 5.98 2.80
CA TYR A 16 -2.77 4.64 3.18
C TYR A 16 -1.55 3.87 3.69
N GLY A 17 -1.73 3.08 4.73
CA GLY A 17 -0.75 2.11 5.16
C GLY A 17 -1.18 1.37 6.43
N PRO A 18 -0.86 0.08 6.55
CA PRO A 18 -1.05 -0.66 7.79
C PRO A 18 -0.03 -0.23 8.85
N THR A 19 -0.30 -0.52 10.13
CA THR A 19 0.66 -0.27 11.23
C THR A 19 1.96 -1.05 11.01
N GLU A 20 1.86 -2.22 10.39
CA GLU A 20 2.95 -3.15 10.07
C GLU A 20 3.91 -2.61 9.01
N ASN A 21 3.57 -1.51 8.34
CA ASN A 21 4.45 -0.79 7.42
C ASN A 21 4.53 0.71 7.77
N SER A 22 4.58 1.02 9.07
CA SER A 22 4.80 2.37 9.64
C SER A 22 3.71 3.40 9.30
N ALA A 23 2.45 2.98 9.37
CA ALA A 23 1.22 3.79 9.25
C ALA A 23 0.95 4.44 7.89
N THR A 24 1.96 4.73 7.07
CA THR A 24 1.79 5.25 5.71
C THR A 24 2.74 4.53 4.78
N SER A 25 2.18 3.80 3.83
CA SER A 25 2.89 3.04 2.81
C SER A 25 2.80 3.69 1.43
N THR A 26 1.66 4.32 1.15
CA THR A 26 1.42 5.01 -0.12
C THR A 26 0.81 6.38 0.11
N LEU A 27 1.08 7.30 -0.81
CA LEU A 27 0.49 8.64 -0.85
C LEU A 27 -0.09 8.92 -2.23
N TYR A 28 -1.27 9.53 -2.23
CA TYR A 28 -1.86 10.15 -3.40
C TYR A 28 -2.09 11.64 -3.14
N VAL A 29 -1.48 12.46 -3.99
CA VAL A 29 -1.67 13.90 -3.98
C VAL A 29 -2.85 14.22 -4.88
N THR A 30 -3.94 14.73 -4.30
CA THR A 30 -5.16 15.05 -5.07
C THR A 30 -4.95 16.26 -5.97
N CYS A 31 -5.53 16.21 -7.17
CA CYS A 31 -5.49 17.30 -8.17
C CYS A 31 -6.87 17.92 -8.36
N ASP A 32 -6.94 19.14 -8.91
CA ASP A 32 -8.19 19.92 -8.99
C ASP A 32 -9.26 19.31 -9.90
N ASN A 33 -8.85 18.53 -10.90
CA ASN A 33 -9.75 17.82 -11.82
C ASN A 33 -9.98 16.35 -11.43
N ASP A 34 -9.70 15.98 -10.19
CA ASP A 34 -9.81 14.59 -9.76
C ASP A 34 -11.27 14.22 -9.45
N ASN A 35 -11.94 13.66 -10.46
CA ASN A 35 -13.34 13.25 -10.35
C ASN A 35 -13.53 11.94 -9.57
N SER A 36 -12.45 11.22 -9.21
CA SER A 36 -12.40 10.04 -8.31
C SER A 36 -13.71 9.26 -8.18
N THR A 37 -14.29 8.84 -9.31
CA THR A 37 -15.67 8.28 -9.37
C THR A 37 -15.81 6.96 -8.62
N ASN A 38 -14.69 6.26 -8.41
CA ASN A 38 -14.59 5.00 -7.68
C ASN A 38 -13.81 5.15 -6.36
N GLY A 39 -13.78 6.37 -5.79
CA GLY A 39 -12.98 6.69 -4.60
C GLY A 39 -11.61 7.30 -4.94
N VAL A 40 -11.01 7.93 -3.93
CA VAL A 40 -9.70 8.58 -4.05
C VAL A 40 -8.61 7.50 -4.08
N PRO A 41 -7.70 7.48 -5.05
CA PRO A 41 -6.61 6.52 -5.08
C PRO A 41 -5.75 6.60 -3.80
N ILE A 42 -5.13 5.47 -3.43
CA ILE A 42 -4.11 5.43 -2.37
C ILE A 42 -2.72 5.81 -2.87
N GLY A 43 -2.55 5.87 -4.20
CA GLY A 43 -1.39 6.47 -4.86
C GLY A 43 -0.18 5.55 -4.99
N ARG A 44 1.01 6.09 -4.72
CA ARG A 44 2.29 5.40 -4.95
C ARG A 44 3.04 5.16 -3.65
N ALA A 45 3.86 4.11 -3.65
CA ALA A 45 4.72 3.78 -2.51
C ALA A 45 5.66 4.94 -2.13
N LEU A 46 5.93 5.06 -0.84
CA LEU A 46 6.96 5.95 -0.32
C LEU A 46 8.36 5.55 -0.81
N SER A 47 9.31 6.48 -0.70
CA SER A 47 10.73 6.21 -0.96
C SER A 47 11.24 5.01 -0.16
N ASN A 48 12.14 4.22 -0.76
CA ASN A 48 12.69 2.98 -0.20
C ASN A 48 11.63 1.93 0.21
N SER A 49 10.42 2.05 -0.34
CA SER A 49 9.32 1.12 -0.11
C SER A 49 8.69 0.70 -1.44
N GLY A 50 7.87 -0.34 -1.37
CA GLY A 50 7.12 -0.84 -2.52
C GLY A 50 5.69 -1.19 -2.14
N ALA A 51 4.80 -1.14 -3.13
CA ALA A 51 3.39 -1.50 -3.03
C ALA A 51 3.02 -2.24 -4.32
N TYR A 52 2.65 -3.51 -4.19
CA TYR A 52 2.49 -4.43 -5.30
C TYR A 52 1.16 -5.15 -5.18
N VAL A 53 0.48 -5.36 -6.31
CA VAL A 53 -0.76 -6.12 -6.36
C VAL A 53 -0.41 -7.54 -6.80
N MET A 54 -0.76 -8.52 -5.98
CA MET A 54 -0.35 -9.91 -6.16
C MET A 54 -1.52 -10.89 -6.08
N ASP A 55 -1.37 -12.04 -6.74
CA ASP A 55 -2.31 -13.16 -6.61
C ASP A 55 -2.07 -13.96 -5.31
N SER A 56 -2.90 -14.98 -5.06
CA SER A 56 -2.76 -15.85 -3.88
C SER A 56 -1.45 -16.65 -3.84
N GLY A 57 -0.74 -16.74 -4.97
CA GLY A 57 0.58 -17.35 -5.08
C GLY A 57 1.74 -16.35 -4.94
N LEU A 58 1.46 -15.11 -4.53
CA LEU A 58 2.44 -14.02 -4.40
C LEU A 58 3.15 -13.65 -5.71
N ARG A 59 2.43 -13.75 -6.83
CA ARG A 59 2.90 -13.31 -8.15
C ARG A 59 2.22 -12.01 -8.54
N LEU A 60 2.95 -11.11 -9.19
CA LEU A 60 2.39 -9.85 -9.70
C LEU A 60 1.23 -10.12 -10.65
N VAL A 61 0.11 -9.42 -10.45
CA VAL A 61 -1.01 -9.46 -11.38
C VAL A 61 -0.84 -8.39 -12.49
N PRO A 62 -1.45 -8.59 -13.67
CA PRO A 62 -1.49 -7.56 -14.71
C PRO A 62 -2.22 -6.28 -14.25
N LEU A 63 -1.93 -5.16 -14.91
CA LEU A 63 -2.62 -3.90 -14.65
C LEU A 63 -4.14 -4.05 -14.80
N GLY A 64 -4.89 -3.52 -13.84
CA GLY A 64 -6.36 -3.56 -13.82
C GLY A 64 -6.97 -4.87 -13.30
N VAL A 65 -6.16 -5.88 -13.01
CA VAL A 65 -6.61 -7.11 -12.36
C VAL A 65 -6.57 -6.94 -10.84
N VAL A 66 -7.66 -7.34 -10.17
CA VAL A 66 -7.75 -7.32 -8.71
C VAL A 66 -6.83 -8.38 -8.10
N GLY A 67 -6.09 -8.00 -7.06
CA GLY A 67 -5.24 -8.87 -6.28
C GLY A 67 -4.96 -8.24 -4.92
N GLU A 68 -4.31 -8.99 -4.03
CA GLU A 68 -3.99 -8.49 -2.70
C GLU A 68 -2.87 -7.45 -2.77
N LEU A 69 -3.02 -6.35 -2.03
CA LEU A 69 -1.95 -5.38 -1.84
C LEU A 69 -0.89 -5.95 -0.89
N VAL A 70 0.36 -5.92 -1.36
CA VAL A 70 1.54 -6.40 -0.65
C VAL A 70 2.57 -5.27 -0.60
N VAL A 71 3.00 -4.91 0.61
CA VAL A 71 3.91 -3.78 0.84
C VAL A 71 5.30 -4.26 1.25
N THR A 72 6.34 -3.52 0.84
CA THR A 72 7.75 -3.84 1.11
C THR A 72 8.53 -2.61 1.55
N GLY A 73 9.74 -2.82 2.06
CA GLY A 73 10.74 -1.77 2.29
C GLY A 73 10.94 -1.37 3.74
N ASP A 74 11.53 -0.19 3.94
CA ASP A 74 12.06 0.27 5.22
C ASP A 74 10.98 0.49 6.29
N GLY A 75 9.72 0.67 5.88
CA GLY A 75 8.60 0.85 6.80
C GLY A 75 8.19 -0.43 7.54
N LEU A 76 8.66 -1.60 7.10
CA LEU A 76 8.20 -2.88 7.63
C LEU A 76 8.58 -3.06 9.10
N ALA A 77 7.58 -3.39 9.92
CA ALA A 77 7.80 -3.83 11.28
C ALA A 77 8.66 -5.10 11.32
N ARG A 78 9.38 -5.29 12.42
CA ARG A 78 10.12 -6.55 12.67
C ARG A 78 9.20 -7.77 12.74
N GLY A 79 7.93 -7.56 13.03
CA GLY A 79 6.91 -8.58 13.20
C GLY A 79 6.06 -8.30 14.44
N TYR A 80 5.08 -9.15 14.68
CA TYR A 80 4.34 -9.17 15.94
C TYR A 80 5.15 -9.87 17.03
N THR A 81 4.96 -9.47 18.28
CA THR A 81 5.53 -10.13 19.46
C THR A 81 4.95 -11.52 19.70
N ASP A 82 3.71 -11.75 19.27
CA ASP A 82 3.09 -13.07 19.17
C ASP A 82 3.51 -13.73 17.84
N PRO A 83 4.35 -14.79 17.86
CA PRO A 83 4.86 -15.42 16.65
C PRO A 83 3.76 -15.97 15.75
N ALA A 84 2.63 -16.44 16.31
CA ALA A 84 1.54 -17.03 15.53
C ALA A 84 0.92 -16.02 14.54
N ARG A 85 0.96 -14.72 14.87
CA ARG A 85 0.43 -13.66 14.01
C ARG A 85 1.33 -13.30 12.84
N ASN A 86 2.59 -13.71 12.86
CA ASN A 86 3.52 -13.44 11.75
C ASN A 86 3.31 -14.39 10.57
N VAL A 87 2.74 -15.57 10.82
CA VAL A 87 2.46 -16.59 9.81
C VAL A 87 1.57 -16.01 8.72
N ASP A 88 1.95 -16.21 7.46
CA ASP A 88 1.26 -15.71 6.27
C ASP A 88 0.96 -14.20 6.27
N ARG A 89 1.71 -13.42 7.03
CA ARG A 89 1.64 -11.96 7.07
C ARG A 89 2.95 -11.33 6.65
N PHE A 90 4.04 -11.64 7.34
CA PHE A 90 5.39 -11.22 6.95
C PHE A 90 6.05 -12.32 6.12
N VAL A 91 6.15 -12.11 4.81
CA VAL A 91 6.54 -13.13 3.83
C VAL A 91 7.77 -12.69 3.03
N SER A 92 8.32 -13.61 2.23
CA SER A 92 9.31 -13.29 1.19
C SER A 92 8.66 -13.41 -0.18
N VAL A 93 8.86 -12.41 -1.03
CA VAL A 93 8.32 -12.35 -2.39
C VAL A 93 9.43 -12.07 -3.39
N GLU A 94 9.26 -12.52 -4.62
CA GLU A 94 10.20 -12.23 -5.71
C GLU A 94 9.73 -11.02 -6.52
N ILE A 95 10.58 -10.00 -6.63
CA ILE A 95 10.29 -8.79 -7.39
C ILE A 95 11.51 -8.47 -8.26
N GLY A 96 11.33 -8.54 -9.58
CA GLY A 96 12.41 -8.28 -10.53
C GLY A 96 13.65 -9.16 -10.32
N GLY A 97 13.44 -10.45 -10.00
CA GLY A 97 14.52 -11.41 -9.75
C GLY A 97 15.20 -11.29 -8.38
N LYS A 98 14.65 -10.49 -7.45
CA LYS A 98 15.17 -10.34 -6.09
C LYS A 98 14.14 -10.81 -5.07
N THR A 99 14.59 -11.59 -4.10
CA THR A 99 13.79 -11.93 -2.91
C THR A 99 13.79 -10.76 -1.94
N VAL A 100 12.61 -10.24 -1.63
CA VAL A 100 12.43 -9.14 -0.67
C VAL A 100 11.43 -9.54 0.41
N ARG A 101 11.61 -9.01 1.63
CA ARG A 101 10.63 -9.16 2.70
C ARG A 101 9.43 -8.25 2.43
N ALA A 102 8.23 -8.76 2.71
CA ALA A 102 6.97 -8.09 2.44
C ALA A 102 5.95 -8.32 3.55
N TYR A 103 4.92 -7.47 3.59
CA TYR A 103 3.73 -7.64 4.42
C TYR A 103 2.49 -7.73 3.55
N ARG A 104 1.70 -8.78 3.77
CA ARG A 104 0.38 -9.02 3.17
C ARG A 104 -0.67 -8.22 3.92
N THR A 105 -1.29 -7.23 3.27
CA THR A 105 -2.20 -6.30 3.97
C THR A 105 -3.59 -6.89 4.20
N GLY A 106 -4.01 -7.84 3.37
CA GLY A 106 -5.39 -8.34 3.32
C GLY A 106 -6.36 -7.45 2.53
N ASP A 107 -5.88 -6.35 1.93
CA ASP A 107 -6.69 -5.39 1.15
C ASP A 107 -6.60 -5.67 -0.36
N TYR A 108 -7.69 -5.37 -1.11
CA TYR A 108 -7.86 -5.65 -2.55
C TYR A 108 -8.38 -4.43 -3.33
#